data_AF-A0A7C5NRK0-F1
#
_entry.id   AF-A0A7C5NRK0-F1
#
_cell.length_a   1.000
_cell.length_b   1.000
_cell.length_c   1.000
_cell.angle_alpha   90.00
_cell.angle_beta   90.00
_cell.angle_gamma   90.00
#
_symmetry.space_group_name_H-M   'P 1'
#
loop_
_entity.id
_entity.type
_entity.pdbx_description
1 polymer ?
#
loop_
_entity_poly.entity_id
_entity_poly.type
_entity_poly.pdbx_seq_one_letter_code
_entity_poly.pdbx_strand_id
1 'polypeptide(L)'
;MSITPKIRIILSAICTAILVAILNRGSPYFHLQYLLYFIPPILAAIFFIRYFNSSENINGREFIIIMWIFLTGMLVYLISSIPDDNIRFYFSRWFPSKGGEYPWYRAGIVRFCVLWLIFTILLFYIKKPYYLVLFILLISAISCATTFWRTTGGNPLYNDDHPAFMHRLWNFSRIFPAMSYYDPFWNGGVVNATIVGSGLIPAGLIFTPFLQFFSMEQVHIPLLTAIYIFVIPCIAFFSVRLMGGNKTSALIGSVLSLGVSDLYFLWLLHFGTIGAIFCQSFIMLVTACLYRIFWLDKYDWRIGTLFIFAVFFLFSWPGNVFVASVLAIAVFFNLYRLTKEKFYFLLKIALIVALLLTPLILTVVLHTRAEKFITVETTKPVFHVILSQGWKTLRNFLWTTNPALVFFGFAGLWFFADRGTKTLFGPIIILLMVIGSWGEHWKPQFQLTRQLLSLCYVAVLPAALTIGTFLEQPTTTKTLLGRGMLVALVAITGINTVRFYKNNPPLTFRTMPQYIREFV
;
A
#
# COMPACT_ATOMS: atom_id res chain seq x y z
N MET A 1 -12.37 15.33 -26.09
CA MET A 1 -13.36 14.38 -26.65
C MET A 1 -13.78 13.41 -25.55
N SER A 2 -15.08 13.25 -25.30
CA SER A 2 -15.58 12.21 -24.41
C SER A 2 -15.46 10.85 -25.13
N ILE A 3 -14.73 9.91 -24.52
CA ILE A 3 -14.66 8.53 -25.03
C ILE A 3 -16.06 7.91 -24.88
N THR A 4 -16.59 7.29 -25.93
CA THR A 4 -17.91 6.64 -25.84
C THR A 4 -17.88 5.46 -24.86
N PRO A 5 -18.99 5.14 -24.17
CA PRO A 5 -19.04 4.02 -23.22
C PRO A 5 -18.56 2.69 -23.82
N LYS A 6 -18.88 2.42 -25.08
CA LYS A 6 -18.43 1.21 -25.81
C LYS A 6 -16.91 1.14 -25.90
N ILE A 7 -16.25 2.24 -26.28
CA ILE A 7 -14.80 2.30 -26.38
C ILE A 7 -14.16 2.11 -25.00
N ARG A 8 -14.72 2.71 -23.94
CA ARG A 8 -14.23 2.51 -22.56
C ARG A 8 -14.29 1.06 -22.11
N ILE A 9 -15.38 0.35 -22.43
CA ILE A 9 -15.54 -1.09 -22.14
C ILE A 9 -14.46 -1.90 -22.88
N ILE A 10 -14.25 -1.65 -24.17
CA ILE A 10 -13.22 -2.35 -24.97
C ILE A 10 -11.83 -2.08 -24.41
N LEU A 11 -11.49 -0.82 -24.15
CA LEU A 11 -10.20 -0.45 -23.55
C LEU A 11 -10.00 -1.09 -22.17
N SER A 12 -11.07 -1.24 -21.38
CA SER A 12 -11.02 -1.90 -20.08
C SER A 12 -10.72 -3.39 -20.20
N ALA A 13 -11.30 -4.07 -21.20
CA ALA A 13 -11.03 -5.48 -21.49
C ALA A 13 -9.60 -5.69 -21.99
N ILE A 14 -9.12 -4.83 -22.89
CA ILE A 14 -7.74 -4.85 -23.38
C ILE A 14 -6.76 -4.61 -22.23
N CYS A 15 -6.98 -3.58 -21.42
CA CYS A 15 -6.13 -3.29 -20.26
C CYS A 15 -6.09 -4.47 -19.28
N THR A 16 -7.24 -5.07 -19.01
CA THR A 16 -7.37 -6.25 -18.14
C THR A 16 -6.60 -7.45 -18.71
N ALA A 17 -6.74 -7.73 -20.02
CA ALA A 17 -6.01 -8.81 -20.68
C ALA A 17 -4.49 -8.58 -20.63
N ILE A 18 -4.02 -7.35 -20.88
CA ILE A 18 -2.62 -6.97 -20.77
C ILE A 18 -2.11 -7.15 -19.34
N LEU A 19 -2.87 -6.71 -18.33
CA LEU A 19 -2.49 -6.91 -16.93
C LEU A 19 -2.35 -8.40 -16.60
N VAL A 20 -3.35 -9.21 -16.97
CA VAL A 20 -3.29 -10.67 -16.76
C VAL A 20 -2.07 -11.26 -17.46
N ALA A 21 -1.75 -10.83 -18.69
CA ALA A 21 -0.58 -11.30 -19.43
C ALA A 21 0.74 -10.89 -18.78
N ILE A 22 0.87 -9.64 -18.31
CA ILE A 22 2.07 -9.14 -17.63
C ILE A 22 2.30 -9.90 -16.32
N LEU A 23 1.21 -10.11 -15.57
CA LEU A 23 1.23 -10.75 -14.26
C LEU A 23 1.42 -12.26 -14.35
N ASN A 24 1.02 -12.91 -15.45
CA ASN A 24 1.22 -14.33 -15.65
C ASN A 24 2.66 -14.61 -16.16
N ARG A 25 3.40 -15.49 -15.48
CA ARG A 25 4.85 -15.64 -15.66
C ARG A 25 5.25 -16.65 -16.74
N GLY A 26 4.57 -16.63 -17.88
CA GLY A 26 4.94 -17.45 -19.04
C GLY A 26 4.83 -18.96 -18.81
N SER A 27 4.12 -19.41 -17.77
CA SER A 27 3.73 -20.81 -17.69
C SER A 27 2.71 -21.08 -18.80
N PRO A 28 2.97 -22.01 -19.74
CA PRO A 28 2.09 -22.25 -20.88
C PRO A 28 0.78 -22.97 -20.53
N TYR A 29 0.40 -23.04 -19.25
CA TYR A 29 -0.65 -23.93 -18.80
C TYR A 29 -1.83 -23.20 -18.15
N PHE A 30 -2.86 -22.93 -18.96
CA PHE A 30 -4.21 -23.24 -18.51
C PHE A 30 -4.27 -24.75 -18.31
N HIS A 31 -3.87 -25.22 -17.14
CA HIS A 31 -3.97 -26.64 -16.79
C HIS A 31 -5.46 -27.01 -16.79
N LEU A 32 -5.93 -27.76 -17.80
CA LEU A 32 -7.34 -28.17 -17.94
C LEU A 32 -7.88 -28.87 -16.69
N GLN A 33 -7.03 -29.55 -15.92
CA GLN A 33 -7.38 -30.13 -14.62
C GLN A 33 -7.94 -29.12 -13.59
N TYR A 34 -7.75 -27.82 -13.81
CA TYR A 34 -8.29 -26.76 -12.98
C TYR A 34 -9.49 -26.03 -13.60
N LEU A 35 -10.08 -26.55 -14.69
CA LEU A 35 -11.30 -26.02 -15.32
C LEU A 35 -12.44 -25.79 -14.32
N LEU A 36 -12.59 -26.67 -13.33
CA LEU A 36 -13.59 -26.51 -12.26
C LEU A 36 -13.34 -25.26 -11.39
N TYR A 37 -12.09 -24.83 -11.25
CA TYR A 37 -11.75 -23.58 -10.56
C TYR A 37 -12.03 -22.34 -11.41
N PHE A 38 -12.31 -22.50 -12.71
CA PHE A 38 -12.81 -21.43 -13.58
C PHE A 38 -14.33 -21.25 -13.50
N ILE A 39 -15.06 -22.07 -12.73
CA ILE A 39 -16.50 -21.88 -12.52
C ILE A 39 -16.82 -20.46 -12.01
N PRO A 40 -16.14 -19.89 -11.00
CA PRO A 40 -16.37 -18.50 -10.58
C PRO A 40 -16.16 -17.47 -11.70
N PRO A 41 -15.03 -17.45 -12.44
CA PRO A 41 -14.87 -16.62 -13.65
C PRO A 41 -15.93 -16.84 -14.73
N ILE A 42 -16.31 -18.09 -15.00
CA ILE A 42 -17.28 -18.45 -16.04
C ILE A 42 -18.67 -17.97 -15.64
N LEU A 43 -19.08 -18.17 -14.38
CA LEU A 43 -20.33 -17.64 -13.85
C LEU A 43 -20.33 -16.10 -13.91
N ALA A 44 -19.24 -15.45 -13.49
CA ALA A 44 -19.07 -14.01 -13.62
C ALA A 44 -19.23 -13.55 -15.08
N ALA A 45 -18.62 -14.26 -16.04
CA ALA A 45 -18.73 -13.98 -17.47
C ALA A 45 -20.14 -14.24 -18.04
N ILE A 46 -20.83 -15.30 -17.62
CA ILE A 46 -22.21 -15.60 -18.02
C ILE A 46 -23.16 -14.52 -17.50
N PHE A 47 -23.01 -14.10 -16.25
CA PHE A 47 -23.78 -12.99 -15.68
C PHE A 47 -23.48 -11.67 -16.38
N PHE A 48 -22.22 -11.43 -16.76
CA PHE A 48 -21.80 -10.31 -17.58
C PHE A 48 -22.52 -10.28 -18.94
N ILE A 49 -22.53 -11.41 -19.66
CA ILE A 49 -23.21 -11.54 -20.96
C ILE A 49 -24.72 -11.31 -20.83
N ARG A 50 -25.36 -11.92 -19.82
CA ARG A 50 -26.80 -11.68 -19.55
C ARG A 50 -27.10 -10.23 -19.19
N TYR A 51 -26.20 -9.57 -18.46
CA TYR A 51 -26.33 -8.14 -18.17
C TYR A 51 -26.18 -7.28 -19.42
N PHE A 52 -25.31 -7.66 -20.36
CA PHE A 52 -25.12 -6.98 -21.65
C PHE A 52 -26.34 -7.05 -22.58
N ASN A 53 -27.30 -7.93 -22.31
CA ASN A 53 -28.52 -8.05 -23.13
C ASN A 53 -29.77 -7.35 -22.53
N SER A 54 -29.67 -6.77 -21.32
CA SER A 54 -30.78 -6.07 -20.63
C SER A 54 -31.00 -4.64 -21.16
N SER A 55 -32.23 -4.17 -21.40
CA SER A 55 -32.49 -2.84 -22.02
C SER A 55 -32.45 -1.63 -21.08
N GLU A 56 -31.87 -1.75 -19.88
CA GLU A 56 -31.91 -0.70 -18.86
C GLU A 56 -30.81 0.37 -19.03
N ASN A 57 -31.07 1.52 -18.38
CA ASN A 57 -30.36 2.80 -18.41
C ASN A 57 -28.82 2.71 -18.49
N ILE A 58 -28.21 3.48 -19.40
CA ILE A 58 -26.85 3.27 -19.93
C ILE A 58 -25.73 3.69 -18.95
N ASN A 59 -25.92 4.75 -18.15
CA ASN A 59 -24.80 5.36 -17.40
C ASN A 59 -24.35 4.55 -16.17
N GLY A 60 -25.25 3.90 -15.44
CA GLY A 60 -24.88 2.98 -14.34
C GLY A 60 -24.35 1.63 -14.85
N ARG A 61 -24.77 1.25 -16.05
CA ARG A 61 -24.45 -0.02 -16.67
C ARG A 61 -22.99 -0.15 -17.07
N GLU A 62 -22.42 0.92 -17.62
CA GLU A 62 -21.00 0.95 -18.01
C GLU A 62 -20.08 0.64 -16.83
N PHE A 63 -20.29 1.30 -15.68
CA PHE A 63 -19.50 1.09 -14.48
C PHE A 63 -19.54 -0.37 -14.01
N ILE A 64 -20.73 -0.98 -13.99
CA ILE A 64 -20.93 -2.38 -13.58
C ILE A 64 -20.23 -3.34 -14.53
N ILE A 65 -20.31 -3.11 -15.85
CA ILE A 65 -19.64 -3.92 -16.88
C ILE A 65 -18.12 -3.87 -16.68
N ILE A 66 -17.55 -2.67 -16.58
CA ILE A 66 -16.10 -2.50 -16.39
C ILE A 66 -15.66 -3.15 -15.07
N MET A 67 -16.46 -3.04 -14.00
CA MET A 67 -16.18 -3.71 -12.72
C MET A 67 -16.10 -5.23 -12.88
N TRP A 68 -17.04 -5.83 -13.59
CA TRP A 68 -17.03 -7.27 -13.86
C TRP A 68 -15.84 -7.69 -14.72
N ILE A 69 -15.43 -6.89 -15.71
CA ILE A 69 -14.23 -7.14 -16.51
C ILE A 69 -13.00 -7.21 -15.58
N PHE A 70 -12.84 -6.22 -14.70
CA PHE A 70 -11.71 -6.15 -13.77
C PHE A 70 -11.74 -7.28 -12.75
N LEU A 71 -12.91 -7.59 -12.18
CA LEU A 71 -13.09 -8.70 -11.25
C LEU A 71 -12.76 -10.04 -11.90
N THR A 72 -13.27 -10.27 -13.11
CA THR A 72 -13.04 -11.52 -13.85
C THR A 72 -11.57 -11.65 -14.22
N GLY A 73 -10.95 -10.58 -14.74
CA GLY A 73 -9.52 -10.59 -15.04
C GLY A 73 -8.66 -10.81 -13.81
N MET A 74 -8.99 -10.20 -12.67
CA MET A 74 -8.29 -10.45 -11.42
C MET A 74 -8.44 -11.90 -10.97
N LEU A 75 -9.63 -12.51 -11.09
CA LEU A 75 -9.80 -13.94 -10.82
C LEU A 75 -9.01 -14.82 -11.76
N VAL A 76 -9.03 -14.52 -13.06
CA VAL A 76 -8.25 -15.26 -14.05
C VAL A 76 -6.78 -15.21 -13.67
N TYR A 77 -6.25 -14.03 -13.31
CA TYR A 77 -4.89 -13.90 -12.79
C TYR A 77 -4.67 -14.71 -11.49
N LEU A 78 -5.60 -14.62 -10.54
CA LEU A 78 -5.48 -15.37 -9.28
C LEU A 78 -5.50 -16.89 -9.51
N ILE A 79 -6.22 -17.34 -10.53
CA ILE A 79 -6.33 -18.75 -10.90
C ILE A 79 -5.18 -19.17 -11.79
N SER A 80 -4.63 -18.34 -12.66
CA SER A 80 -3.63 -18.74 -13.66
C SER A 80 -2.20 -18.78 -13.11
N SER A 81 -1.96 -18.21 -11.94
CA SER A 81 -0.65 -18.11 -11.27
C SER A 81 -0.24 -19.40 -10.49
N ILE A 82 -0.77 -20.54 -10.92
CA ILE A 82 -0.69 -21.89 -10.32
C ILE A 82 0.72 -22.46 -10.06
N PRO A 83 1.74 -22.33 -10.93
CA PRO A 83 2.82 -23.32 -10.92
C PRO A 83 4.12 -22.89 -10.25
N ASP A 84 4.28 -21.64 -9.82
CA ASP A 84 5.49 -21.26 -9.11
C ASP A 84 5.27 -21.50 -7.60
N ASP A 85 6.03 -22.41 -7.00
CA ASP A 85 6.16 -22.60 -5.54
C ASP A 85 6.57 -21.32 -4.78
N ASN A 86 6.69 -20.18 -5.47
CA ASN A 86 6.85 -18.87 -4.89
C ASN A 86 5.54 -18.39 -4.24
N ILE A 87 5.44 -18.68 -2.95
CA ILE A 87 4.48 -18.14 -1.97
C ILE A 87 4.52 -16.60 -1.99
N ARG A 88 3.79 -15.94 -2.91
CA ARG A 88 3.68 -14.46 -2.93
C ARG A 88 2.41 -13.98 -2.22
N PHE A 89 2.30 -12.66 -2.00
CA PHE A 89 1.33 -12.00 -1.11
C PHE A 89 -0.07 -12.63 -1.07
N TYR A 90 -0.67 -12.85 -2.24
CA TYR A 90 -2.00 -13.46 -2.37
C TYR A 90 -2.00 -14.98 -2.57
N PHE A 91 -0.88 -15.55 -3.01
CA PHE A 91 -0.79 -16.90 -3.54
C PHE A 91 -0.32 -17.95 -2.54
N SER A 92 0.01 -17.54 -1.30
CA SER A 92 0.34 -18.49 -0.25
C SER A 92 -0.72 -19.58 -0.14
N ARG A 93 -0.36 -20.82 -0.50
CA ARG A 93 -1.25 -21.99 -0.44
C ARG A 93 -2.60 -21.77 -1.14
N TRP A 94 -2.58 -21.04 -2.27
CA TRP A 94 -3.80 -20.71 -3.01
C TRP A 94 -4.46 -21.94 -3.64
N PHE A 95 -3.63 -22.88 -4.12
CA PHE A 95 -4.04 -24.20 -4.60
C PHE A 95 -3.58 -25.32 -3.65
N PRO A 96 -4.22 -26.51 -3.70
CA PRO A 96 -3.70 -27.70 -3.00
C PRO A 96 -2.30 -28.06 -3.51
N SER A 97 -1.46 -28.59 -2.62
CA SER A 97 -0.10 -29.02 -2.99
C SER A 97 -0.14 -30.24 -3.91
N LYS A 98 0.73 -30.27 -4.92
CA LYS A 98 0.98 -31.45 -5.75
C LYS A 98 1.64 -32.51 -4.87
N GLY A 99 0.85 -33.42 -4.28
CA GLY A 99 1.35 -34.43 -3.34
C GLY A 99 0.46 -34.69 -2.13
N GLY A 100 -0.64 -33.94 -1.96
CA GLY A 100 -1.65 -34.26 -0.92
C GLY A 100 -1.28 -33.88 0.51
N GLU A 101 -0.05 -33.42 0.77
CA GLU A 101 0.38 -32.92 2.09
C GLU A 101 -0.51 -31.78 2.63
N TYR A 102 -1.12 -31.01 1.71
CA TYR A 102 -2.04 -29.94 2.06
C TYR A 102 -3.47 -30.26 1.59
N PRO A 103 -4.43 -30.48 2.52
CA PRO A 103 -5.79 -30.83 2.16
C PRO A 103 -6.45 -29.77 1.25
N TRP A 104 -7.18 -30.22 0.25
CA TRP A 104 -7.83 -29.34 -0.75
C TRP A 104 -8.74 -28.28 -0.11
N TYR A 105 -9.46 -28.62 0.95
CA TYR A 105 -10.35 -27.69 1.65
C TYR A 105 -9.61 -26.52 2.33
N ARG A 106 -8.29 -26.66 2.55
CA ARG A 106 -7.45 -25.60 3.12
C ARG A 106 -6.88 -24.66 2.05
N ALA A 107 -7.06 -24.94 0.76
CA ALA A 107 -6.60 -24.11 -0.34
C ALA A 107 -7.25 -22.72 -0.32
N GLY A 108 -6.48 -21.69 -0.66
CA GLY A 108 -6.96 -20.29 -0.69
C GLY A 108 -8.15 -20.09 -1.62
N ILE A 109 -8.17 -20.74 -2.78
CA ILE A 109 -9.28 -20.65 -3.74
C ILE A 109 -10.59 -21.25 -3.18
N VAL A 110 -10.50 -22.33 -2.41
CA VAL A 110 -11.69 -22.93 -1.78
C VAL A 110 -12.22 -22.00 -0.71
N ARG A 111 -11.35 -21.44 0.13
CA ARG A 111 -11.74 -20.42 1.12
C ARG A 111 -12.37 -19.20 0.45
N PHE A 112 -11.83 -18.76 -0.68
CA PHE A 112 -12.41 -17.68 -1.46
C PHE A 112 -13.83 -17.99 -1.92
N CYS A 113 -14.07 -19.14 -2.56
CA CYS A 113 -15.39 -19.52 -3.04
C CYS A 113 -16.40 -19.63 -1.89
N VAL A 114 -15.99 -20.21 -0.75
CA VAL A 114 -16.83 -20.32 0.45
C VAL A 114 -17.16 -18.92 1.01
N LEU A 115 -16.16 -18.07 1.19
CA LEU A 115 -16.36 -16.69 1.66
C LEU A 115 -17.22 -15.88 0.70
N TRP A 116 -17.04 -16.06 -0.61
CA TRP A 116 -17.85 -15.41 -1.63
C TRP A 116 -19.32 -15.77 -1.47
N LEU A 117 -19.65 -17.06 -1.38
CA LEU A 117 -21.02 -17.51 -1.16
C LEU A 117 -21.60 -16.96 0.14
N ILE A 118 -20.85 -17.06 1.25
CA ILE A 118 -21.28 -16.54 2.55
C ILE A 118 -21.56 -15.04 2.47
N PHE A 119 -20.64 -14.25 1.91
CA PHE A 119 -20.82 -12.80 1.83
C PHE A 119 -21.90 -12.38 0.84
N THR A 120 -22.12 -13.12 -0.25
CA THR A 120 -23.27 -12.92 -1.12
C THR A 120 -24.58 -13.11 -0.36
N ILE A 121 -24.70 -14.17 0.45
CA ILE A 121 -25.89 -14.40 1.29
C ILE A 121 -26.01 -13.31 2.36
N LEU A 122 -24.93 -12.96 3.05
CA LEU A 122 -24.96 -11.93 4.09
C LEU A 122 -25.33 -10.55 3.53
N LEU A 123 -24.84 -10.17 2.35
CA LEU A 123 -25.19 -8.90 1.72
C LEU A 123 -26.63 -8.83 1.22
N PHE A 124 -27.31 -9.97 1.10
CA PHE A 124 -28.75 -10.00 0.85
C PHE A 124 -29.52 -9.45 2.07
N TYR A 125 -29.07 -9.81 3.28
CA TYR A 125 -29.70 -9.40 4.54
C TYR A 125 -29.14 -8.08 5.10
N ILE A 126 -27.82 -7.87 5.01
CA ILE A 126 -27.12 -6.70 5.53
C ILE A 126 -27.16 -5.59 4.49
N LYS A 127 -28.13 -4.67 4.65
CA LYS A 127 -28.32 -3.53 3.74
C LYS A 127 -27.13 -2.57 3.69
N LYS A 128 -26.35 -2.50 4.76
CA LYS A 128 -25.24 -1.54 4.94
C LYS A 128 -23.89 -2.27 4.91
N PRO A 129 -23.18 -2.30 3.76
CA PRO A 129 -21.98 -3.12 3.59
C PRO A 129 -20.83 -2.73 4.54
N TYR A 130 -20.78 -1.50 5.02
CA TYR A 130 -19.74 -1.07 5.96
C TYR A 130 -19.71 -1.89 7.25
N TYR A 131 -20.81 -2.47 7.73
CA TYR A 131 -20.77 -3.33 8.93
C TYR A 131 -19.94 -4.59 8.69
N LEU A 132 -20.10 -5.18 7.49
CA LEU A 132 -19.37 -6.37 7.09
C LEU A 132 -17.88 -6.07 6.90
N VAL A 133 -17.56 -4.95 6.25
CA VAL A 133 -16.17 -4.52 6.08
C VAL A 133 -15.53 -4.13 7.42
N LEU A 134 -16.26 -3.48 8.33
CA LEU A 134 -15.79 -3.18 9.68
C LEU A 134 -15.46 -4.47 10.45
N PHE A 135 -16.35 -5.46 10.38
CA PHE A 135 -16.11 -6.77 10.99
C PHE A 135 -14.84 -7.43 10.43
N ILE A 136 -14.66 -7.41 9.10
CA ILE A 136 -13.44 -7.91 8.45
C ILE A 136 -12.20 -7.16 8.94
N LEU A 137 -12.26 -5.82 9.02
CA LEU A 137 -11.14 -4.99 9.51
C LEU A 137 -10.77 -5.36 10.95
N LEU A 138 -11.74 -5.42 11.85
CA LEU A 138 -11.52 -5.73 13.27
C LEU A 138 -10.93 -7.13 13.45
N ILE A 139 -11.52 -8.14 12.79
CA ILE A 139 -10.99 -9.51 12.87
C ILE A 139 -9.59 -9.58 12.28
N SER A 140 -9.33 -8.93 11.15
CA SER A 140 -8.02 -8.94 10.52
C SER A 140 -6.97 -8.29 11.41
N ALA A 141 -7.26 -7.10 11.96
CA ALA A 141 -6.35 -6.38 12.86
C ALA A 141 -6.06 -7.17 14.14
N ILE A 142 -7.11 -7.67 14.82
CA ILE A 142 -6.97 -8.49 16.04
C ILE A 142 -6.20 -9.77 15.73
N SER A 143 -6.51 -10.45 14.63
CA SER A 143 -5.80 -11.67 14.21
C SER A 143 -4.34 -11.41 13.88
N CYS A 144 -4.03 -10.27 13.24
CA CYS A 144 -2.64 -9.87 12.96
C CYS A 144 -1.89 -9.61 14.26
N ALA A 145 -2.47 -8.82 15.18
CA ALA A 145 -1.84 -8.46 16.45
C ALA A 145 -1.61 -9.70 17.33
N THR A 146 -2.62 -10.54 17.49
CA THR A 146 -2.53 -11.77 18.30
C THR A 146 -1.56 -12.78 17.70
N THR A 147 -1.58 -12.95 16.37
CA THR A 147 -0.66 -13.86 15.70
C THR A 147 0.77 -13.34 15.76
N PHE A 148 0.99 -12.04 15.52
CA PHE A 148 2.31 -11.43 15.62
C PHE A 148 2.88 -11.60 17.02
N TRP A 149 2.10 -11.29 18.06
CA TRP A 149 2.49 -11.48 19.45
C TRP A 149 2.83 -12.93 19.78
N ARG A 150 1.99 -13.89 19.36
CA ARG A 150 2.24 -15.32 19.58
C ARG A 150 3.49 -15.82 18.85
N THR A 151 3.72 -15.33 17.64
CA THR A 151 4.88 -15.72 16.83
C THR A 151 6.18 -15.14 17.39
N THR A 152 6.16 -13.92 17.92
CA THR A 152 7.36 -13.31 18.51
C THR A 152 7.55 -13.67 19.98
N GLY A 153 6.50 -14.10 20.68
CA GLY A 153 6.50 -14.25 22.14
C GLY A 153 6.69 -12.91 22.87
N GLY A 154 6.34 -11.78 22.22
CA GLY A 154 6.65 -10.43 22.70
C GLY A 154 8.10 -9.99 22.51
N ASN A 155 8.96 -10.88 21.99
CA ASN A 155 10.38 -10.59 21.86
C ASN A 155 10.67 -9.68 20.66
N PRO A 156 11.65 -8.75 20.78
CA PRO A 156 12.02 -7.89 19.68
C PRO A 156 12.42 -8.65 18.43
N LEU A 157 12.06 -8.11 17.26
CA LEU A 157 12.61 -8.60 15.99
C LEU A 157 14.12 -8.33 15.96
N TYR A 158 14.86 -9.27 15.38
CA TYR A 158 16.33 -9.27 15.39
C TYR A 158 16.85 -9.78 14.05
N ASN A 159 16.60 -8.99 13.01
CA ASN A 159 17.17 -9.14 11.68
C ASN A 159 17.70 -7.78 11.22
N ASP A 160 18.78 -7.80 10.43
CA ASP A 160 19.35 -6.66 9.71
C ASP A 160 19.28 -5.31 10.49
N ASP A 161 18.42 -4.35 10.08
CA ASP A 161 18.33 -3.02 10.69
C ASP A 161 17.44 -2.96 11.96
N HIS A 162 16.77 -4.03 12.40
CA HIS A 162 15.91 -3.97 13.61
C HIS A 162 16.66 -3.54 14.88
N PRO A 163 17.83 -4.12 15.22
CA PRO A 163 18.60 -3.66 16.38
C PRO A 163 19.03 -2.20 16.24
N ALA A 164 19.43 -1.79 15.02
CA ALA A 164 19.80 -0.41 14.74
C ALA A 164 18.59 0.54 14.89
N PHE A 165 17.40 0.13 14.47
CA PHE A 165 16.16 0.88 14.66
C PHE A 165 15.82 1.04 16.14
N MET A 166 15.88 -0.05 16.92
CA MET A 166 15.67 -0.01 18.37
C MET A 166 16.66 0.94 19.05
N HIS A 167 17.95 0.85 18.70
CA HIS A 167 18.98 1.75 19.24
C HIS A 167 18.70 3.22 18.89
N ARG A 168 18.33 3.52 17.64
CA ARG A 168 17.99 4.89 17.22
C ARG A 168 16.75 5.43 17.92
N LEU A 169 15.75 4.60 18.18
CA LEU A 169 14.54 4.98 18.90
C LEU A 169 14.81 5.21 20.40
N TRP A 170 15.71 4.43 20.99
CA TRP A 170 16.20 4.65 22.34
C TRP A 170 16.96 5.96 22.44
N ASN A 171 17.89 6.22 21.52
CA ASN A 171 18.61 7.50 21.47
C ASN A 171 17.64 8.66 21.32
N PHE A 172 16.67 8.57 20.39
CA PHE A 172 15.63 9.57 20.23
C PHE A 172 14.91 9.90 21.54
N SER A 173 14.51 8.88 22.32
CA SER A 173 13.80 9.07 23.59
C SER A 173 14.58 9.88 24.64
N ARG A 174 15.91 9.88 24.55
CA ARG A 174 16.82 10.49 25.52
C ARG A 174 17.29 11.88 25.11
N ILE A 175 17.48 12.09 23.81
CA ILE A 175 18.12 13.30 23.31
C ILE A 175 17.14 14.30 22.70
N PHE A 176 15.93 13.87 22.33
CA PHE A 176 14.95 14.75 21.69
C PHE A 176 14.69 15.97 22.60
N PRO A 177 14.76 17.22 22.09
CA PRO A 177 14.63 17.62 20.68
C PRO A 177 15.92 17.68 19.84
N ALA A 178 17.08 17.26 20.37
CA ALA A 178 18.32 17.24 19.59
C ALA A 178 18.24 16.23 18.44
N MET A 179 18.55 16.67 17.21
CA MET A 179 18.49 15.84 16.00
C MET A 179 19.84 15.19 15.64
N SER A 180 20.91 15.62 16.32
CA SER A 180 22.26 15.05 16.24
C SER A 180 22.83 14.92 17.65
N TYR A 181 23.68 13.92 17.85
CA TYR A 181 24.29 13.60 19.14
C TYR A 181 25.60 12.84 18.94
N TYR A 182 26.47 12.87 19.94
CA TYR A 182 27.61 11.97 19.99
C TYR A 182 27.15 10.61 20.53
N ASP A 183 27.40 9.57 19.76
CA ASP A 183 27.00 8.20 20.08
C ASP A 183 28.25 7.37 20.40
N PRO A 184 28.59 7.17 21.69
CA PRO A 184 29.78 6.42 22.09
C PRO A 184 29.67 4.92 21.75
N PHE A 185 28.46 4.42 21.53
CA PHE A 185 28.20 3.00 21.27
C PHE A 185 28.25 2.65 19.78
N TRP A 186 28.33 3.66 18.89
CA TRP A 186 28.32 3.46 17.45
C TRP A 186 29.70 3.74 16.83
N ASN A 187 30.30 2.73 16.19
CA ASN A 187 31.59 2.82 15.50
C ASN A 187 32.72 3.45 16.35
N GLY A 188 32.77 3.15 17.65
CA GLY A 188 33.79 3.67 18.57
C GLY A 188 33.63 5.15 18.93
N GLY A 189 32.46 5.74 18.70
CA GLY A 189 32.16 7.12 19.07
C GLY A 189 32.12 8.06 17.89
N VAL A 190 30.91 8.43 17.43
CA VAL A 190 30.73 9.36 16.30
C VAL A 190 29.58 10.34 16.54
N VAL A 191 29.68 11.52 15.96
CA VAL A 191 28.51 12.42 15.84
C VAL A 191 27.55 11.79 14.83
N ASN A 192 26.35 11.46 15.29
CA ASN A 192 25.40 10.62 14.59
C ASN A 192 24.11 11.38 14.27
N ALA A 193 23.70 11.35 12.99
CA ALA A 193 22.47 11.93 12.46
C ALA A 193 21.44 10.87 12.00
N THR A 194 21.66 9.60 12.38
CA THR A 194 20.85 8.46 11.87
C THR A 194 19.38 8.49 12.30
N ILE A 195 19.01 9.23 13.34
CA ILE A 195 17.60 9.47 13.70
C ILE A 195 16.84 10.10 12.54
N VAL A 196 17.45 11.10 11.89
CA VAL A 196 16.87 11.76 10.72
C VAL A 196 16.94 10.84 9.50
N GLY A 197 18.10 10.22 9.25
CA GLY A 197 18.32 9.36 8.08
C GLY A 197 17.40 8.14 8.01
N SER A 198 16.91 7.63 9.15
CA SER A 198 16.04 6.46 9.23
C SER A 198 14.54 6.76 9.17
N GLY A 199 14.13 8.03 9.15
CA GLY A 199 12.72 8.41 9.13
C GLY A 199 12.01 8.12 10.45
N LEU A 200 12.73 8.12 11.57
CA LEU A 200 12.23 7.64 12.83
C LEU A 200 11.38 8.66 13.58
N ILE A 201 11.53 9.95 13.25
CA ILE A 201 10.92 11.08 13.94
C ILE A 201 9.39 10.95 14.09
N PRO A 202 8.61 10.58 13.06
CA PRO A 202 7.17 10.35 13.23
C PRO A 202 6.82 9.32 14.29
N ALA A 203 7.51 8.18 14.30
CA ALA A 203 7.29 7.13 15.28
C ALA A 203 7.76 7.59 16.66
N GLY A 204 8.93 8.23 16.73
CA GLY A 204 9.46 8.85 17.93
C GLY A 204 8.44 9.79 18.56
N LEU A 205 7.99 10.82 17.84
CA LEU A 205 7.07 11.85 18.32
C LEU A 205 5.72 11.32 18.80
N ILE A 206 5.12 10.36 18.07
CA ILE A 206 3.83 9.79 18.45
C ILE A 206 3.96 8.96 19.73
N PHE A 207 5.07 8.25 19.89
CA PHE A 207 5.24 7.29 20.97
C PHE A 207 6.20 7.74 22.07
N THR A 208 6.72 8.99 22.03
CA THR A 208 7.65 9.55 23.03
C THR A 208 7.23 9.25 24.46
N PRO A 209 5.95 9.41 24.87
CA PRO A 209 5.55 9.10 26.24
C PRO A 209 5.90 7.65 26.62
N PHE A 210 5.58 6.68 25.77
CA PHE A 210 5.88 5.27 26.03
C PHE A 210 7.38 4.98 26.02
N LEU A 211 8.14 5.63 25.15
CA LEU A 211 9.59 5.45 25.06
C LEU A 211 10.33 5.98 26.30
N GLN A 212 9.74 6.90 27.05
CA GLN A 212 10.31 7.43 28.29
C GLN A 212 10.05 6.55 29.51
N PHE A 213 8.95 5.79 29.53
CA PHE A 213 8.54 5.01 30.70
C PHE A 213 8.91 3.52 30.62
N PHE A 214 9.17 2.99 29.42
CA PHE A 214 9.38 1.55 29.21
C PHE A 214 10.69 1.29 28.47
N SER A 215 11.29 0.12 28.69
CA SER A 215 12.49 -0.28 27.96
C SER A 215 12.17 -0.60 26.49
N MET A 216 13.15 -0.43 25.60
CA MET A 216 12.95 -0.67 24.16
C MET A 216 12.47 -2.08 23.84
N GLU A 217 12.94 -3.05 24.60
CA GLU A 217 12.58 -4.45 24.43
C GLU A 217 11.09 -4.67 24.69
N GLN A 218 10.54 -3.99 25.70
CA GLN A 218 9.13 -4.07 26.07
C GLN A 218 8.23 -3.36 25.05
N VAL A 219 8.69 -2.24 24.48
CA VAL A 219 7.87 -1.42 23.57
C VAL A 219 8.00 -1.79 22.11
N HIS A 220 9.06 -2.48 21.67
CA HIS A 220 9.32 -2.68 20.24
C HIS A 220 8.17 -3.40 19.51
N ILE A 221 7.75 -4.57 19.97
CA ILE A 221 6.64 -5.32 19.34
C ILE A 221 5.28 -4.60 19.50
N PRO A 222 4.91 -4.07 20.69
CA PRO A 222 3.71 -3.25 20.82
C PRO A 222 3.70 -2.03 19.89
N LEU A 223 4.84 -1.37 19.72
CA LEU A 223 4.98 -0.21 18.83
C LEU A 223 4.75 -0.58 17.37
N LEU A 224 5.38 -1.66 16.89
CA LEU A 224 5.15 -2.16 15.52
C LEU A 224 3.68 -2.54 15.33
N THR A 225 3.08 -3.18 16.33
CA THR A 225 1.65 -3.52 16.30
C THR A 225 0.80 -2.25 16.21
N ALA A 226 1.04 -1.26 17.07
CA ALA A 226 0.33 0.00 17.07
C ALA A 226 0.43 0.73 15.72
N ILE A 227 1.65 0.87 15.18
CA ILE A 227 1.89 1.61 13.93
C ILE A 227 1.25 0.90 12.74
N TYR A 228 1.62 -0.37 12.49
CA TYR A 228 1.36 -1.03 11.22
C TYR A 228 0.02 -1.78 11.16
N ILE A 229 -0.55 -2.12 12.32
CA ILE A 229 -1.85 -2.82 12.37
C ILE A 229 -2.99 -1.84 12.70
N PHE A 230 -2.72 -0.71 13.35
CA PHE A 230 -3.77 0.23 13.75
C PHE A 230 -3.60 1.63 13.15
N VAL A 231 -2.46 2.30 13.34
CA VAL A 231 -2.28 3.69 12.90
C VAL A 231 -2.34 3.83 11.38
N ILE A 232 -1.62 3.01 10.62
CA ILE A 232 -1.64 3.08 9.14
C ILE A 232 -3.06 2.83 8.58
N PRO A 233 -3.81 1.82 9.03
CA PRO A 233 -5.23 1.68 8.68
C PRO A 233 -6.12 2.88 9.03
N CYS A 234 -5.86 3.56 10.15
CA CYS A 234 -6.54 4.81 10.49
C CYS A 234 -6.16 5.94 9.52
N ILE A 235 -4.87 6.10 9.17
CA ILE A 235 -4.41 7.07 8.17
C ILE A 235 -5.17 6.84 6.86
N ALA A 236 -5.23 5.59 6.37
CA ALA A 236 -5.96 5.24 5.15
C ALA A 236 -7.47 5.56 5.27
N PHE A 237 -8.11 5.23 6.40
CA PHE A 237 -9.51 5.58 6.66
C PHE A 237 -9.75 7.08 6.48
N PHE A 238 -8.98 7.90 7.20
CA PHE A 238 -9.15 9.34 7.20
C PHE A 238 -8.80 9.95 5.84
N SER A 239 -7.78 9.46 5.14
CA SER A 239 -7.46 9.88 3.78
C SER A 239 -8.63 9.67 2.81
N VAL A 240 -9.27 8.50 2.82
CA VAL A 240 -10.44 8.24 1.96
C VAL A 240 -11.62 9.14 2.35
N ARG A 241 -11.85 9.37 3.65
CA ARG A 241 -12.89 10.29 4.13
C ARG A 241 -12.61 11.75 3.73
N LEU A 242 -11.35 12.17 3.72
CA LEU A 242 -10.95 13.51 3.29
C LEU A 242 -11.24 13.75 1.82
N MET A 243 -11.12 12.71 0.99
CA MET A 243 -11.50 12.73 -0.42
C MET A 243 -13.02 12.67 -0.67
N GLY A 244 -13.84 12.57 0.39
CA GLY A 244 -15.30 12.46 0.28
C GLY A 244 -15.82 11.03 0.08
N GLY A 245 -14.95 10.02 0.13
CA GLY A 245 -15.36 8.61 0.06
C GLY A 245 -16.26 8.22 1.23
N ASN A 246 -17.24 7.35 1.02
CA ASN A 246 -18.19 6.89 2.05
C ASN A 246 -17.51 6.01 3.13
N LYS A 247 -18.27 5.62 4.17
CA LYS A 247 -17.74 4.77 5.28
C LYS A 247 -17.21 3.43 4.77
N THR A 248 -17.91 2.80 3.81
CA THR A 248 -17.50 1.53 3.22
C THR A 248 -16.16 1.67 2.51
N SER A 249 -15.99 2.68 1.64
CA SER A 249 -14.72 2.99 1.00
C SER A 249 -13.61 3.22 2.03
N ALA A 250 -13.87 4.00 3.08
CA ALA A 250 -12.86 4.28 4.09
C ALA A 250 -12.38 3.02 4.83
N LEU A 251 -13.30 2.13 5.20
CA LEU A 251 -12.95 0.84 5.83
C LEU A 251 -12.23 -0.10 4.86
N ILE A 252 -12.60 -0.12 3.58
CA ILE A 252 -11.85 -0.87 2.55
C ILE A 252 -10.41 -0.35 2.48
N GLY A 253 -10.22 0.98 2.48
CA GLY A 253 -8.91 1.61 2.53
C GLY A 253 -8.08 1.10 3.71
N SER A 254 -8.67 1.04 4.91
CA SER A 254 -8.03 0.49 6.11
C SER A 254 -7.61 -0.97 5.97
N VAL A 255 -8.48 -1.83 5.40
CA VAL A 255 -8.13 -3.25 5.20
C VAL A 255 -7.02 -3.41 4.17
N LEU A 256 -7.08 -2.66 3.07
CA LEU A 256 -6.05 -2.71 2.02
C LEU A 256 -4.69 -2.20 2.51
N SER A 257 -4.67 -1.22 3.42
CA SER A 257 -3.42 -0.69 3.98
C SER A 257 -2.76 -1.59 5.02
N LEU A 258 -3.46 -2.61 5.55
CA LEU A 258 -2.84 -3.60 6.46
C LEU A 258 -1.70 -4.37 5.77
N GLY A 259 -1.81 -4.57 4.46
CA GLY A 259 -0.84 -5.29 3.65
C GLY A 259 -0.98 -4.89 2.18
N VAL A 260 -0.14 -3.94 1.77
CA VAL A 260 -0.20 -3.37 0.41
C VAL A 260 0.60 -4.18 -0.61
N SER A 261 1.64 -4.90 -0.19
CA SER A 261 2.49 -5.76 -1.02
C SER A 261 3.39 -6.68 -0.17
N ASP A 262 4.05 -7.68 -0.77
CA ASP A 262 5.12 -8.42 -0.10
C ASP A 262 6.31 -7.53 0.26
N LEU A 263 6.58 -6.55 -0.62
CA LEU A 263 7.67 -5.60 -0.43
C LEU A 263 7.50 -4.84 0.89
N TYR A 264 6.26 -4.53 1.27
CA TYR A 264 5.93 -3.91 2.55
C TYR A 264 6.38 -4.78 3.73
N PHE A 265 6.06 -6.07 3.73
CA PHE A 265 6.47 -6.98 4.81
C PHE A 265 7.97 -7.29 4.79
N LEU A 266 8.59 -7.31 3.60
CA LEU A 266 10.03 -7.46 3.45
C LEU A 266 10.77 -6.34 4.18
N TRP A 267 10.42 -5.08 3.87
CA TRP A 267 11.05 -3.93 4.50
C TRP A 267 10.68 -3.79 5.98
N LEU A 268 9.45 -4.11 6.36
CA LEU A 268 8.96 -4.01 7.73
C LEU A 268 9.54 -5.09 8.65
N LEU A 269 9.34 -6.36 8.30
CA LEU A 269 9.59 -7.49 9.19
C LEU A 269 10.99 -8.09 9.00
N HIS A 270 11.51 -8.12 7.77
CA HIS A 270 12.82 -8.72 7.51
C HIS A 270 13.95 -7.70 7.65
N PHE A 271 13.87 -6.57 6.93
CA PHE A 271 14.95 -5.58 6.97
C PHE A 271 14.89 -4.65 8.19
N GLY A 272 13.70 -4.29 8.69
CA GLY A 272 13.59 -3.40 9.85
C GLY A 272 13.67 -1.91 9.51
N THR A 273 13.36 -1.51 8.27
CA THR A 273 13.32 -0.11 7.83
C THR A 273 12.01 0.57 8.23
N ILE A 274 11.67 0.45 9.50
CA ILE A 274 10.37 0.79 10.11
C ILE A 274 10.04 2.27 9.88
N GLY A 275 10.90 3.18 10.36
CA GLY A 275 10.68 4.63 10.24
C GLY A 275 10.36 5.09 8.82
N ALA A 276 11.16 4.68 7.84
CA ALA A 276 10.96 5.02 6.43
C ALA A 276 9.58 4.59 5.89
N ILE A 277 9.15 3.34 6.15
CA ILE A 277 7.84 2.84 5.70
C ILE A 277 6.71 3.62 6.36
N PHE A 278 6.87 3.97 7.64
CA PHE A 278 5.86 4.75 8.35
C PHE A 278 5.73 6.16 7.77
N CYS A 279 6.84 6.85 7.50
CA CYS A 279 6.85 8.14 6.78
C CYS A 279 6.13 8.04 5.43
N GLN A 280 6.43 7.01 4.64
CA GLN A 280 5.82 6.82 3.32
C GLN A 280 4.30 6.67 3.36
N SER A 281 3.73 6.09 4.44
CA SER A 281 2.27 5.95 4.56
C SER A 281 1.53 7.30 4.59
N PHE A 282 2.18 8.38 5.02
CA PHE A 282 1.61 9.74 5.05
C PHE A 282 1.37 10.33 3.66
N ILE A 283 1.89 9.73 2.60
CA ILE A 283 1.55 10.13 1.23
C ILE A 283 0.04 10.02 0.98
N MET A 284 -0.67 9.11 1.65
CA MET A 284 -2.13 9.00 1.57
C MET A 284 -2.81 10.27 2.08
N LEU A 285 -2.37 10.82 3.23
CA LEU A 285 -2.95 12.05 3.78
C LEU A 285 -2.57 13.26 2.95
N VAL A 286 -1.30 13.34 2.51
CA VAL A 286 -0.82 14.41 1.63
C VAL A 286 -1.65 14.49 0.34
N THR A 287 -1.81 13.36 -0.36
CA THR A 287 -2.57 13.32 -1.61
C THR A 287 -4.07 13.55 -1.40
N ALA A 288 -4.64 13.08 -0.29
CA ALA A 288 -6.03 13.36 0.07
C ALA A 288 -6.27 14.85 0.39
N CYS A 289 -5.35 15.52 1.10
CA CYS A 289 -5.40 16.95 1.36
C CYS A 289 -5.29 17.75 0.06
N LEU A 290 -4.34 17.41 -0.82
CA LEU A 290 -4.22 18.03 -2.14
C LEU A 290 -5.51 17.85 -2.96
N TYR A 291 -6.09 16.66 -2.96
CA TYR A 291 -7.38 16.41 -3.63
C TYR A 291 -8.48 17.30 -3.07
N ARG A 292 -8.59 17.40 -1.75
CA ARG A 292 -9.60 18.21 -1.08
C ARG A 292 -9.45 19.71 -1.38
N ILE A 293 -8.22 20.20 -1.47
CA ILE A 293 -7.92 21.60 -1.81
C ILE A 293 -8.23 21.90 -3.28
N PHE A 294 -7.76 21.04 -4.20
CA PHE A 294 -7.90 21.31 -5.64
C PHE A 294 -9.28 21.01 -6.20
N TRP A 295 -9.91 19.92 -5.75
CA TRP A 295 -11.10 19.35 -6.38
C TRP A 295 -12.37 19.45 -5.54
N LEU A 296 -12.24 19.58 -4.22
CA LEU A 296 -13.40 19.81 -3.35
C LEU A 296 -13.50 21.26 -2.85
N ASP A 297 -12.58 22.13 -3.28
CA ASP A 297 -12.51 23.55 -2.91
C ASP A 297 -12.57 23.80 -1.38
N LYS A 298 -11.99 22.89 -0.60
CA LYS A 298 -11.99 22.94 0.88
C LYS A 298 -10.58 23.08 1.41
N TYR A 299 -10.24 24.27 1.92
CA TYR A 299 -8.89 24.63 2.37
C TYR A 299 -8.89 25.51 3.63
N ASP A 300 -9.68 25.10 4.64
CA ASP A 300 -9.68 25.77 5.95
C ASP A 300 -8.41 25.47 6.79
N TRP A 301 -8.28 26.13 7.94
CA TRP A 301 -7.13 25.95 8.83
C TRP A 301 -6.95 24.52 9.32
N ARG A 302 -8.02 23.73 9.46
CA ARG A 302 -7.95 22.33 9.92
C ARG A 302 -7.29 21.47 8.86
N ILE A 303 -7.68 21.67 7.60
CA ILE A 303 -7.01 21.05 6.44
C ILE A 303 -5.57 21.52 6.35
N GLY A 304 -5.30 22.79 6.61
CA GLY A 304 -3.94 23.35 6.63
C GLY A 304 -3.04 22.67 7.67
N THR A 305 -3.48 22.58 8.93
CA THR A 305 -2.75 21.91 10.01
C THR A 305 -2.53 20.44 9.71
N LEU A 306 -3.55 19.73 9.24
CA LEU A 306 -3.42 18.33 8.87
C LEU A 306 -2.44 18.14 7.72
N PHE A 307 -2.45 19.05 6.74
CA PHE A 307 -1.55 18.98 5.60
C PHE A 307 -0.10 19.28 6.02
N ILE A 308 0.14 20.29 6.85
CA ILE A 308 1.46 20.57 7.45
C ILE A 308 1.99 19.33 8.18
N PHE A 309 1.17 18.72 9.03
CA PHE A 309 1.52 17.51 9.78
C PHE A 309 1.88 16.35 8.84
N ALA A 310 1.02 16.05 7.87
CA ALA A 310 1.23 14.95 6.94
C ALA A 310 2.49 15.15 6.07
N VAL A 311 2.76 16.38 5.64
CA VAL A 311 3.95 16.73 4.85
C VAL A 311 5.22 16.63 5.70
N PHE A 312 5.19 17.18 6.92
CA PHE A 312 6.32 17.05 7.85
C PHE A 312 6.66 15.58 8.14
N PHE A 313 5.63 14.74 8.37
CA PHE A 313 5.82 13.32 8.65
C PHE A 313 6.32 12.55 7.41
N LEU A 314 5.79 12.85 6.22
CA LEU A 314 6.26 12.27 4.97
C LEU A 314 7.74 12.60 4.71
N PHE A 315 8.13 13.87 4.87
CA PHE A 315 9.51 14.32 4.59
C PHE A 315 10.47 14.20 5.77
N SER A 316 10.03 13.67 6.91
CA SER A 316 10.93 13.31 8.02
C SER A 316 11.90 12.19 7.64
N TRP A 317 11.64 11.46 6.54
CA TRP A 317 12.63 10.56 5.94
C TRP A 317 13.24 11.23 4.68
N PRO A 318 14.57 11.46 4.63
CA PRO A 318 15.21 12.13 3.49
C PRO A 318 15.00 11.44 2.15
N GLY A 319 14.86 10.10 2.14
CA GLY A 319 14.58 9.34 0.92
C GLY A 319 13.29 9.75 0.20
N ASN A 320 12.36 10.41 0.91
CA ASN A 320 11.13 10.93 0.31
C ASN A 320 11.31 12.25 -0.44
N VAL A 321 12.51 12.84 -0.52
CA VAL A 321 12.73 14.05 -1.35
C VAL A 321 12.28 13.85 -2.81
N PHE A 322 12.43 12.64 -3.35
CA PHE A 322 11.94 12.28 -4.69
C PHE A 322 10.41 12.24 -4.79
N VAL A 323 9.71 12.00 -3.67
CA VAL A 323 8.25 12.14 -3.62
C VAL A 323 7.84 13.61 -3.75
N ALA A 324 8.65 14.56 -3.27
CA ALA A 324 8.37 15.99 -3.42
C ALA A 324 8.29 16.41 -4.88
N SER A 325 9.22 15.94 -5.72
CA SER A 325 9.20 16.26 -7.16
C SER A 325 7.98 15.64 -7.85
N VAL A 326 7.59 14.42 -7.47
CA VAL A 326 6.35 13.79 -7.96
C VAL A 326 5.11 14.61 -7.58
N LEU A 327 5.01 15.03 -6.31
CA LEU A 327 3.90 15.84 -5.83
C LEU A 327 3.87 17.22 -6.51
N ALA A 328 5.03 17.85 -6.72
CA ALA A 328 5.14 19.12 -7.42
C ALA A 328 4.65 19.01 -8.87
N ILE A 329 5.02 17.93 -9.58
CA ILE A 329 4.52 17.67 -10.94
C ILE A 329 3.01 17.42 -10.91
N ALA A 330 2.49 16.67 -9.95
CA ALA A 330 1.05 16.47 -9.81
C ALA A 330 0.29 17.79 -9.56
N VAL A 331 0.86 18.69 -8.76
CA VAL A 331 0.35 20.07 -8.59
C VAL A 331 0.40 20.83 -9.91
N PHE A 332 1.50 20.71 -10.68
CA PHE A 332 1.64 21.33 -12.00
C PHE A 332 0.50 20.93 -12.96
N PHE A 333 0.13 19.64 -13.01
CA PHE A 333 -1.00 19.15 -13.81
C PHE A 333 -2.37 19.69 -13.38
N ASN A 334 -2.46 20.28 -12.18
CA ASN A 334 -3.69 20.84 -11.62
C ASN A 334 -3.61 22.39 -11.46
N LEU A 335 -2.62 23.06 -12.07
CA LEU A 335 -2.47 24.53 -11.99
C LEU A 335 -3.70 25.30 -12.49
N TYR A 336 -4.44 24.77 -13.45
CA TYR A 336 -5.67 25.41 -13.94
C TYR A 336 -6.78 25.51 -12.86
N ARG A 337 -6.67 24.77 -11.75
CA ARG A 337 -7.56 24.84 -10.58
C ARG A 337 -7.00 25.70 -9.44
N LEU A 338 -5.79 26.22 -9.60
CA LEU A 338 -5.08 26.99 -8.59
C LEU A 338 -5.56 28.44 -8.62
N THR A 339 -6.48 28.78 -7.72
CA THR A 339 -6.86 30.18 -7.49
C THR A 339 -5.77 30.90 -6.69
N LYS A 340 -5.75 32.24 -6.71
CA LYS A 340 -4.80 33.04 -5.91
C LYS A 340 -4.87 32.68 -4.42
N GLU A 341 -6.07 32.48 -3.89
CA GLU A 341 -6.30 32.09 -2.49
C GLU A 341 -5.68 30.73 -2.16
N LYS A 342 -5.90 29.72 -3.02
CA LYS A 342 -5.28 28.39 -2.86
C LYS A 342 -3.76 28.47 -2.96
N PHE A 343 -3.23 29.29 -3.88
CA PHE A 343 -1.80 29.49 -4.00
C PHE A 343 -1.20 30.06 -2.71
N TYR A 344 -1.76 31.14 -2.16
CA TYR A 344 -1.29 31.71 -0.90
C TYR A 344 -1.45 30.75 0.27
N PHE A 345 -2.53 29.97 0.30
CA PHE A 345 -2.73 28.94 1.32
C PHE A 345 -1.64 27.85 1.25
N LEU A 346 -1.37 27.31 0.06
CA LEU A 346 -0.32 26.31 -0.16
C LEU A 346 1.07 26.88 0.11
N LEU A 347 1.33 28.14 -0.25
CA LEU A 347 2.59 28.83 0.03
C LEU A 347 2.82 28.97 1.54
N LYS A 348 1.80 29.37 2.31
CA LYS A 348 1.89 29.44 3.79
C LYS A 348 2.21 28.06 4.38
N ILE A 349 1.55 27.01 3.91
CA ILE A 349 1.84 25.63 4.33
C ILE A 349 3.27 25.25 3.99
N ALA A 350 3.73 25.52 2.77
CA ALA A 350 5.08 25.22 2.32
C ALA A 350 6.14 25.94 3.18
N LEU A 351 5.92 27.23 3.51
CA LEU A 351 6.82 28.00 4.39
C LEU A 351 6.87 27.43 5.80
N ILE A 352 5.72 27.08 6.39
CA ILE A 352 5.67 26.47 7.73
C ILE A 352 6.36 25.11 7.74
N VAL A 353 6.07 24.26 6.74
CA VAL A 353 6.73 22.96 6.58
C VAL A 353 8.23 23.12 6.42
N ALA A 354 8.68 24.05 5.57
CA ALA A 354 10.10 24.31 5.35
C ALA A 354 10.77 24.67 6.69
N LEU A 355 10.16 25.57 7.47
CA LEU A 355 10.64 25.95 8.79
C LEU A 355 10.71 24.74 9.76
N LEU A 356 9.67 23.89 9.78
CA LEU A 356 9.63 22.68 10.61
C LEU A 356 10.66 21.63 10.19
N LEU A 357 10.96 21.53 8.90
CA LEU A 357 11.97 20.62 8.37
C LEU A 357 13.39 21.18 8.48
N THR A 358 13.58 22.48 8.73
CA THR A 358 14.91 23.11 8.84
C THR A 358 15.87 22.35 9.76
N PRO A 359 15.51 21.94 11.00
CA PRO A 359 16.42 21.19 11.86
C PRO A 359 16.85 19.86 11.25
N LEU A 360 15.96 19.19 10.51
CA LEU A 360 16.24 17.91 9.85
C LEU A 360 17.15 18.11 8.65
N ILE A 361 16.86 19.12 7.83
CA ILE A 361 17.64 19.48 6.66
C ILE A 361 19.05 19.88 7.09
N LEU A 362 19.20 20.76 8.08
CA LEU A 362 20.50 21.17 8.60
C LEU A 362 21.27 19.98 9.17
N THR A 363 20.60 19.09 9.89
CA THR A 363 21.24 17.87 10.42
C THR A 363 21.78 16.99 9.30
N VAL A 364 21.00 16.77 8.23
CA VAL A 364 21.43 16.01 7.06
C VAL A 364 22.59 16.73 6.37
N VAL A 365 22.46 18.01 6.05
CA VAL A 365 23.49 18.78 5.33
C VAL A 365 24.81 18.89 6.09
N LEU A 366 24.76 19.10 7.41
CA LEU A 366 25.96 19.32 8.23
C LEU A 366 26.65 18.02 8.66
N HIS A 367 25.90 16.92 8.85
CA HIS A 367 26.43 15.71 9.48
C HIS A 367 26.37 14.47 8.60
N THR A 368 25.57 14.46 7.53
CA THR A 368 25.63 13.38 6.55
C THR A 368 26.56 13.80 5.42
N ARG A 369 27.50 12.93 5.05
CA ARG A 369 28.39 13.11 3.89
C ARG A 369 27.61 12.87 2.60
N ALA A 370 26.52 13.62 2.39
CA ALA A 370 25.62 13.48 1.26
C ALA A 370 26.37 13.66 -0.06
N GLU A 371 27.42 14.49 -0.09
CA GLU A 371 28.27 14.67 -1.26
C GLU A 371 28.91 13.35 -1.72
N LYS A 372 29.29 12.47 -0.78
CA LYS A 372 29.87 11.17 -1.12
C LYS A 372 28.90 10.25 -1.85
N PHE A 373 27.60 10.35 -1.58
CA PHE A 373 26.60 9.54 -2.30
C PHE A 373 26.38 10.03 -3.74
N ILE A 374 26.59 11.32 -3.99
CA ILE A 374 26.43 11.92 -5.32
C ILE A 374 27.65 11.60 -6.19
N THR A 375 28.85 11.63 -5.61
CA THR A 375 30.12 11.51 -6.33
C THR A 375 30.60 10.09 -6.56
N VAL A 376 29.97 9.07 -5.95
CA VAL A 376 30.27 7.67 -6.29
C VAL A 376 29.93 7.43 -7.76
N GLU A 377 30.98 7.35 -8.59
CA GLU A 377 30.91 6.96 -9.98
C GLU A 377 30.53 5.48 -10.06
N THR A 378 29.24 5.22 -10.21
CA THR A 378 28.77 3.95 -10.71
C THR A 378 29.08 3.89 -12.20
N THR A 379 29.78 2.85 -12.65
CA THR A 379 29.91 2.51 -14.08
C THR A 379 28.57 2.72 -14.77
N LYS A 380 28.49 3.66 -15.71
CA LYS A 380 27.22 4.06 -16.35
C LYS A 380 26.62 2.82 -17.04
N PRO A 381 25.51 2.26 -16.54
CA PRO A 381 24.91 1.12 -17.19
C PRO A 381 24.38 1.55 -18.56
N VAL A 382 24.49 0.67 -19.56
CA VAL A 382 23.97 0.97 -20.90
C VAL A 382 22.45 1.14 -20.83
N PHE A 383 21.90 2.15 -21.50
CA PHE A 383 20.47 2.53 -21.41
C PHE A 383 19.49 1.34 -21.60
N HIS A 384 19.78 0.42 -22.53
CA HIS A 384 18.94 -0.76 -22.77
C HIS A 384 18.91 -1.73 -21.56
N VAL A 385 20.00 -1.80 -20.78
CA VAL A 385 20.06 -2.59 -19.54
C VAL A 385 19.18 -1.95 -18.48
N ILE A 386 19.27 -0.63 -18.30
CA ILE A 386 18.42 0.11 -17.35
C ILE A 386 16.94 -0.08 -17.71
N LEU A 387 16.61 0.04 -19.00
CA LEU A 387 15.24 -0.11 -19.48
C LEU A 387 14.69 -1.52 -19.21
N SER A 388 15.43 -2.56 -19.60
CA SER A 388 15.02 -3.96 -19.44
C SER A 388 14.93 -4.38 -17.97
N GLN A 389 15.90 -3.97 -17.14
CA GLN A 389 15.87 -4.25 -15.71
C GLN A 389 14.75 -3.49 -14.99
N GLY A 390 14.47 -2.24 -15.38
CA GLY A 390 13.34 -1.51 -14.81
C GLY A 390 12.00 -2.14 -15.14
N TRP A 391 11.79 -2.64 -16.36
CA TRP A 391 10.60 -3.43 -16.71
C TRP A 391 10.50 -4.72 -15.89
N LYS A 392 11.62 -5.42 -15.67
CA LYS A 392 11.68 -6.61 -14.82
C LYS A 392 11.33 -6.29 -13.38
N THR A 393 11.86 -5.20 -12.81
CA THR A 393 11.53 -4.69 -11.48
C THR A 393 10.05 -4.36 -11.38
N LEU A 394 9.50 -3.60 -12.34
CA LEU A 394 8.09 -3.21 -12.36
C LEU A 394 7.19 -4.45 -12.40
N ARG A 395 7.44 -5.38 -13.31
CA ARG A 395 6.67 -6.62 -13.42
C ARG A 395 6.71 -7.43 -12.14
N ASN A 396 7.90 -7.60 -11.55
CA ASN A 396 8.06 -8.33 -10.29
C ASN A 396 7.32 -7.65 -9.14
N PHE A 397 7.33 -6.31 -9.11
CA PHE A 397 6.61 -5.51 -8.13
C PHE A 397 5.08 -5.62 -8.29
N LEU A 398 4.56 -5.50 -9.52
CA LEU A 398 3.13 -5.68 -9.77
C LEU A 398 2.66 -7.08 -9.34
N TRP A 399 3.51 -8.09 -9.54
CA TRP A 399 3.23 -9.47 -9.10
C TRP A 399 3.20 -9.63 -7.57
N THR A 400 4.00 -8.86 -6.82
CA THR A 400 4.03 -8.90 -5.34
C THR A 400 3.08 -7.91 -4.69
N THR A 401 2.44 -7.04 -5.48
CA THR A 401 1.47 -6.06 -5.00
C THR A 401 0.13 -6.71 -4.76
N ASN A 402 -0.62 -6.21 -3.78
CA ASN A 402 -2.02 -6.58 -3.58
C ASN A 402 -2.79 -6.44 -4.92
N PRO A 403 -3.38 -7.53 -5.47
CA PRO A 403 -4.06 -7.50 -6.76
C PRO A 403 -5.22 -6.50 -6.79
N ALA A 404 -5.91 -6.27 -5.66
CA ALA A 404 -6.94 -5.24 -5.60
C ALA A 404 -6.38 -3.83 -5.86
N LEU A 405 -5.14 -3.55 -5.43
CA LEU A 405 -4.45 -2.30 -5.76
C LEU A 405 -4.02 -2.25 -7.23
N VAL A 406 -3.60 -3.37 -7.81
CA VAL A 406 -3.22 -3.42 -9.24
C VAL A 406 -4.43 -3.17 -10.13
N PHE A 407 -5.51 -3.92 -9.91
CA PHE A 407 -6.71 -3.83 -10.73
C PHE A 407 -7.52 -2.58 -10.40
N PHE A 408 -7.87 -2.29 -9.15
CA PHE A 408 -8.76 -1.17 -8.82
C PHE A 408 -8.02 0.15 -8.51
N GLY A 409 -6.75 0.08 -8.12
CA GLY A 409 -5.92 1.25 -7.83
C GLY A 409 -5.17 1.76 -9.05
N PHE A 410 -4.25 0.97 -9.62
CA PHE A 410 -3.42 1.39 -10.76
C PHE A 410 -4.21 1.49 -12.06
N ALA A 411 -4.82 0.38 -12.50
CA ALA A 411 -5.60 0.40 -13.74
C ALA A 411 -6.97 1.04 -13.53
N GLY A 412 -7.63 0.73 -12.41
CA GLY A 412 -8.97 1.19 -12.09
C GLY A 412 -9.09 2.71 -12.01
N LEU A 413 -8.01 3.41 -11.63
CA LEU A 413 -7.95 4.87 -11.67
C LEU A 413 -8.40 5.44 -13.03
N TRP A 414 -7.98 4.84 -14.14
CA TRP A 414 -8.26 5.34 -15.48
C TRP A 414 -9.69 5.05 -15.95
N PHE A 415 -10.33 4.03 -15.40
CA PHE A 415 -11.66 3.60 -15.83
C PHE A 415 -12.78 4.03 -14.90
N PHE A 416 -12.58 4.03 -13.59
CA PHE A 416 -13.64 4.26 -12.60
C PHE A 416 -13.60 5.65 -11.98
N ALA A 417 -12.40 6.23 -11.87
CA ALA A 417 -12.27 7.46 -11.11
C ALA A 417 -12.81 8.67 -11.89
N ASP A 418 -13.25 9.67 -11.14
CA ASP A 418 -13.65 10.96 -11.70
C ASP A 418 -12.43 11.70 -12.29
N ARG A 419 -12.71 12.80 -12.99
CA ARG A 419 -11.67 13.60 -13.64
C ARG A 419 -10.62 14.07 -12.63
N GLY A 420 -11.04 14.46 -11.43
CA GLY A 420 -10.11 15.01 -10.45
C GLY A 420 -9.17 14.00 -9.86
N THR A 421 -9.69 12.80 -9.59
CA THR A 421 -8.89 11.71 -9.08
C THR A 421 -7.88 11.30 -10.14
N LYS A 422 -8.28 11.24 -11.42
CA LYS A 422 -7.35 10.95 -12.55
C LYS A 422 -6.24 11.98 -12.69
N THR A 423 -6.57 13.26 -12.72
CA THR A 423 -5.56 14.32 -12.97
C THR A 423 -4.61 14.51 -11.80
N LEU A 424 -5.02 14.19 -10.57
CA LEU A 424 -4.14 14.25 -9.41
C LEU A 424 -3.34 12.95 -9.22
N PHE A 425 -4.01 11.80 -9.14
CA PHE A 425 -3.36 10.53 -8.81
C PHE A 425 -2.64 9.89 -10.01
N GLY A 426 -3.07 10.18 -11.24
CA GLY A 426 -2.48 9.61 -12.45
C GLY A 426 -0.99 9.92 -12.58
N PRO A 427 -0.59 11.22 -12.59
CA PRO A 427 0.81 11.61 -12.60
C PRO A 427 1.59 11.03 -11.41
N ILE A 428 1.01 11.02 -10.21
CA ILE A 428 1.68 10.49 -9.00
C ILE A 428 2.00 9.00 -9.16
N ILE A 429 1.01 8.20 -9.56
CA ILE A 429 1.16 6.76 -9.77
C ILE A 429 2.19 6.47 -10.87
N ILE A 430 2.09 7.14 -12.02
CA ILE A 430 3.03 6.94 -13.14
C ILE A 430 4.46 7.30 -12.72
N LEU A 431 4.66 8.45 -12.10
CA LEU A 431 6.00 8.90 -11.73
C LEU A 431 6.62 8.08 -10.61
N LEU A 432 5.86 7.67 -9.58
CA LEU A 432 6.37 6.76 -8.54
C LEU A 432 6.68 5.38 -9.12
N MET A 433 5.91 4.91 -10.10
CA MET A 433 6.19 3.66 -10.81
C MET A 433 7.50 3.74 -11.60
N VAL A 434 7.75 4.87 -12.28
CA VAL A 434 8.99 5.14 -13.00
C VAL A 434 10.18 5.24 -12.03
N ILE A 435 10.08 6.09 -11.02
CA ILE A 435 11.15 6.30 -10.02
C ILE A 435 11.47 4.99 -9.29
N GLY A 436 10.45 4.27 -8.84
CA GLY A 436 10.63 3.05 -8.07
C GLY A 436 11.20 1.88 -8.89
N SER A 437 10.87 1.79 -10.18
CA SER A 437 11.29 0.64 -10.98
C SER A 437 12.59 0.86 -11.74
N TRP A 438 12.86 2.08 -12.24
CA TRP A 438 14.07 2.41 -12.99
C TRP A 438 15.11 3.16 -12.16
N GLY A 439 14.70 3.85 -11.09
CA GLY A 439 15.60 4.70 -10.30
C GLY A 439 16.76 3.95 -9.66
N GLU A 440 16.53 2.73 -9.17
CA GLU A 440 17.56 1.88 -8.57
C GLU A 440 18.66 1.51 -9.57
N HIS A 441 18.30 1.25 -10.83
CA HIS A 441 19.25 0.87 -11.88
C HIS A 441 20.02 2.08 -12.41
N TRP A 442 19.50 3.29 -12.19
CA TRP A 442 20.18 4.53 -12.54
C TRP A 442 21.11 5.02 -11.42
N LYS A 443 20.61 5.03 -10.19
CA LYS A 443 21.30 5.50 -8.98
C LYS A 443 20.95 4.62 -7.77
N PRO A 444 21.60 3.44 -7.62
CA PRO A 444 21.31 2.49 -6.55
C PRO A 444 21.46 3.08 -5.13
N GLN A 445 22.35 4.05 -4.95
CA GLN A 445 22.61 4.69 -3.66
C GLN A 445 21.38 5.35 -3.02
N PHE A 446 20.40 5.76 -3.84
CA PHE A 446 19.18 6.41 -3.34
C PHE A 446 18.10 5.43 -2.91
N GLN A 447 18.29 4.12 -3.14
CA GLN A 447 17.35 3.06 -2.78
C GLN A 447 15.93 3.35 -3.28
N LEU A 448 15.82 3.86 -4.52
CA LEU A 448 14.58 4.39 -5.08
C LEU A 448 13.50 3.31 -5.22
N THR A 449 13.88 2.03 -5.27
CA THR A 449 12.91 0.92 -5.20
C THR A 449 11.99 0.98 -4.00
N ARG A 450 12.40 1.62 -2.89
CA ARG A 450 11.52 1.84 -1.73
C ARG A 450 10.33 2.74 -2.04
N GLN A 451 10.39 3.58 -3.08
CA GLN A 451 9.26 4.43 -3.49
C GLN A 451 8.09 3.66 -4.11
N LEU A 452 8.30 2.37 -4.42
CA LEU A 452 7.21 1.47 -4.78
C LEU A 452 6.22 1.24 -3.61
N LEU A 453 6.65 1.42 -2.35
CA LEU A 453 5.75 1.41 -1.20
C LEU A 453 4.86 2.66 -1.17
N SER A 454 5.44 3.84 -1.42
CA SER A 454 4.69 5.09 -1.59
C SER A 454 3.64 4.94 -2.70
N LEU A 455 4.00 4.32 -3.82
CA LEU A 455 3.08 3.99 -4.92
C LEU A 455 1.91 3.11 -4.44
N CYS A 456 2.19 2.02 -3.72
CA CYS A 456 1.18 1.15 -3.15
C CYS A 456 0.21 1.91 -2.23
N TYR A 457 0.73 2.73 -1.31
CA TYR A 457 -0.09 3.53 -0.40
C TYR A 457 -0.98 4.52 -1.14
N VAL A 458 -0.45 5.24 -2.14
CA VAL A 458 -1.27 6.14 -2.97
C VAL A 458 -2.40 5.38 -3.67
N ALA A 459 -2.14 4.17 -4.17
CA ALA A 459 -3.13 3.36 -4.88
C ALA A 459 -4.24 2.79 -3.98
N VAL A 460 -4.05 2.75 -2.65
CA VAL A 460 -5.12 2.38 -1.69
C VAL A 460 -6.33 3.29 -1.88
N LEU A 461 -6.13 4.59 -2.11
CA LEU A 461 -7.20 5.58 -2.17
C LEU A 461 -8.15 5.36 -3.36
N PRO A 462 -7.70 5.36 -4.64
CA PRO A 462 -8.58 5.09 -5.77
C PRO A 462 -9.17 3.68 -5.75
N ALA A 463 -8.42 2.67 -5.27
CA ALA A 463 -8.95 1.31 -5.12
C ALA A 463 -10.13 1.27 -4.13
N ALA A 464 -9.96 1.88 -2.96
CA ALA A 464 -10.98 1.94 -1.92
C ALA A 464 -12.23 2.73 -2.34
N LEU A 465 -12.06 3.85 -3.05
CA LEU A 465 -13.17 4.62 -3.61
C LEU A 465 -13.95 3.80 -4.64
N THR A 466 -13.24 3.12 -5.55
CA THR A 466 -13.83 2.28 -6.60
C THR A 466 -14.63 1.11 -6.00
N ILE A 467 -14.00 0.33 -5.13
CA ILE A 467 -14.62 -0.85 -4.51
C ILE A 467 -15.80 -0.41 -3.64
N GLY A 468 -15.63 0.61 -2.79
CA GLY A 468 -16.71 1.06 -1.91
C GLY A 468 -17.89 1.68 -2.66
N THR A 469 -17.65 2.38 -3.77
CA THR A 469 -18.73 2.89 -4.64
C THR A 469 -19.53 1.74 -5.25
N PHE A 470 -18.87 0.64 -5.64
CA PHE A 470 -19.56 -0.54 -6.15
C PHE A 470 -20.32 -1.30 -5.05
N LEU A 471 -19.76 -1.37 -3.84
CA LEU A 471 -20.43 -2.00 -2.70
C LEU A 471 -21.67 -1.22 -2.23
N GLU A 472 -21.75 0.08 -2.44
CA GLU A 472 -22.93 0.90 -2.10
C GLU A 472 -24.00 0.94 -3.22
N GLN A 473 -23.75 0.31 -4.37
CA GLN A 473 -24.78 0.23 -5.42
C GLN A 473 -26.02 -0.53 -4.91
N PRO A 474 -27.24 -0.16 -5.37
CA PRO A 474 -28.47 -0.85 -5.03
C PRO A 474 -28.33 -2.37 -5.22
N THR A 475 -28.86 -3.12 -4.25
CA THR A 475 -28.82 -4.58 -4.28
C THR A 475 -29.75 -5.09 -5.37
N THR A 476 -29.17 -5.52 -6.49
CA THR A 476 -29.84 -6.33 -7.50
C THR A 476 -29.19 -7.71 -7.49
N THR A 477 -29.87 -8.75 -7.97
CA THR A 477 -29.29 -10.10 -8.07
C THR A 477 -27.95 -10.09 -8.81
N LYS A 478 -27.81 -9.19 -9.81
CA LYS A 478 -26.62 -9.05 -10.65
C LYS A 478 -25.45 -8.36 -9.92
N THR A 479 -25.73 -7.34 -9.10
CA THR A 479 -24.69 -6.65 -8.32
C THR A 479 -24.32 -7.44 -7.05
N LEU A 480 -25.25 -8.21 -6.48
CA LEU A 480 -25.05 -8.96 -5.23
C LEU A 480 -23.89 -9.96 -5.32
N LEU A 481 -23.77 -10.69 -6.44
CA LEU A 481 -22.67 -11.63 -6.65
C LEU A 481 -21.32 -10.91 -6.69
N GLY A 482 -21.18 -9.86 -7.50
CA GLY A 482 -19.94 -9.10 -7.59
C GLY A 482 -19.58 -8.41 -6.27
N ARG A 483 -20.58 -7.95 -5.50
CA ARG A 483 -20.38 -7.34 -4.18
C ARG A 483 -19.86 -8.37 -3.17
N GLY A 484 -20.49 -9.56 -3.09
CA GLY A 484 -20.00 -10.64 -2.24
C GLY A 484 -18.57 -11.07 -2.62
N MET A 485 -18.26 -11.07 -3.91
CA MET A 485 -16.95 -11.40 -4.43
C MET A 485 -15.88 -10.41 -3.96
N LEU A 486 -16.16 -9.10 -4.06
CA LEU A 486 -15.27 -8.05 -3.58
C LEU A 486 -15.07 -8.11 -2.07
N VAL A 487 -16.12 -8.35 -1.29
CA VAL A 487 -15.99 -8.52 0.16
C VAL A 487 -15.13 -9.74 0.50
N ALA A 488 -15.29 -10.85 -0.22
CA ALA A 488 -14.45 -12.03 -0.05
C ALA A 488 -12.97 -11.75 -0.36
N LEU A 489 -12.69 -10.99 -1.42
CA LEU A 489 -11.33 -10.58 -1.77
C LEU A 489 -10.72 -9.68 -0.69
N VAL A 490 -11.48 -8.74 -0.14
CA VAL A 490 -11.06 -7.88 0.98
C VAL A 490 -10.79 -8.72 2.24
N ALA A 491 -11.63 -9.71 2.54
CA ALA A 491 -11.39 -10.63 3.66
C ALA A 491 -10.12 -11.47 3.46
N ILE A 492 -9.86 -11.93 2.24
CA ILE A 492 -8.63 -12.66 1.90
C ILE A 492 -7.39 -11.79 2.08
N THR A 493 -7.46 -10.50 1.76
CA THR A 493 -6.37 -9.55 2.09
C THR A 493 -6.00 -9.66 3.55
N GLY A 494 -7.00 -9.57 4.44
CA GLY A 494 -6.81 -9.67 5.89
C GLY A 494 -6.21 -11.02 6.30
N ILE A 495 -6.78 -12.12 5.81
CA ILE A 495 -6.30 -13.48 6.08
C ILE A 495 -4.84 -13.67 5.64
N ASN A 496 -4.48 -13.15 4.47
CA ASN A 496 -3.12 -13.25 3.95
C ASN A 496 -2.16 -12.41 4.78
N THR A 497 -2.52 -11.18 5.13
CA THR A 497 -1.72 -10.34 6.03
C THR A 497 -1.43 -11.02 7.38
N VAL A 498 -2.42 -11.71 7.97
CA VAL A 498 -2.21 -12.50 9.21
C VAL A 498 -1.11 -13.55 9.03
N ARG A 499 -0.98 -14.16 7.85
CA ARG A 499 0.06 -15.17 7.58
C ARG A 499 1.47 -14.57 7.52
N PHE A 500 1.62 -13.35 7.03
CA PHE A 500 2.90 -12.64 7.06
C PHE A 500 3.34 -12.41 8.52
N TYR A 501 2.43 -11.93 9.36
CA TYR A 501 2.69 -11.79 10.80
C TYR A 501 2.89 -13.12 11.54
N LYS A 502 2.41 -14.24 10.98
CA LYS A 502 2.71 -15.60 11.49
C LYS A 502 4.14 -16.07 11.21
N ASN A 503 4.94 -15.31 10.46
CA ASN A 503 6.24 -15.73 9.95
C ASN A 503 6.15 -16.89 8.93
N ASN A 504 5.10 -16.90 8.10
CA ASN A 504 5.00 -17.80 6.94
C ASN A 504 5.22 -17.16 5.54
N PRO A 505 5.94 -16.03 5.37
CA PRO A 505 6.33 -15.56 4.03
C PRO A 505 7.59 -16.30 3.51
N PRO A 506 7.97 -16.13 2.22
CA PRO A 506 9.23 -16.65 1.68
C PRO A 506 10.46 -16.21 2.48
N LEU A 507 10.42 -14.99 3.04
CA LEU A 507 11.51 -14.42 3.82
C LEU A 507 11.06 -14.23 5.27
N THR A 508 11.42 -15.19 6.11
CA THR A 508 11.06 -15.19 7.53
C THR A 508 11.80 -14.10 8.30
N PHE A 509 11.15 -13.55 9.33
CA PHE A 509 11.78 -12.74 10.35
C PHE A 509 12.25 -13.61 11.54
N ARG A 510 13.21 -13.11 12.31
CA ARG A 510 13.70 -13.76 13.53
C ARG A 510 13.51 -12.84 14.72
N THR A 511 13.39 -13.42 15.90
CA THR A 511 13.38 -12.69 17.17
C THR A 511 14.75 -12.75 17.83
N MET A 512 15.01 -11.80 18.74
CA MET A 512 16.26 -11.74 19.49
C MET A 512 16.47 -13.04 20.29
N PRO A 513 17.56 -13.79 20.03
CA PRO A 513 17.92 -14.98 20.78
C PRO A 513 18.13 -14.66 22.27
N GLN A 514 17.84 -15.62 23.14
CA GLN A 514 17.94 -15.42 24.60
C GLN A 514 19.36 -15.05 25.04
N TYR A 515 20.39 -15.70 24.48
CA TYR A 515 21.79 -15.43 24.81
C TYR A 515 22.24 -14.01 24.43
N ILE A 516 21.58 -13.35 23.47
CA ILE A 516 21.91 -11.96 23.11
C ILE A 516 21.37 -10.98 24.17
N ARG A 517 20.26 -11.32 24.83
CA ARG A 517 19.68 -10.45 25.87
C ARG A 517 20.54 -10.31 27.10
N GLU A 518 21.42 -11.26 27.35
CA GLU A 518 22.36 -11.17 28.47
C GLU A 518 23.40 -10.06 28.26
N PHE A 519 23.53 -9.54 27.02
CA PHE A 519 24.46 -8.49 26.64
C PHE A 519 23.80 -7.11 26.38
N VAL A 520 22.47 -7.02 26.43
CA VAL A 520 21.68 -5.79 26.18
C VAL A 520 21.07 -5.31 27.49
#